data_AF-A0A7R9Y910-F1
#
_entry.id   AF-A0A7R9Y910-F1
#
_cell.length_a   1.000
_cell.length_b   1.000
_cell.length_c   1.000
_cell.angle_alpha   90.00
_cell.angle_beta   90.00
_cell.angle_gamma   90.00
#
_symmetry.space_group_name_H-M   'P 1'
#
loop_
_entity.id
_entity.type
_entity.pdbx_description
1 polymer ?
#
loop_
_entity_poly.entity_id
_entity_poly.type
_entity_poly.pdbx_seq_one_letter_code
_entity_poly.pdbx_strand_id
1 'polypeptide(L)'
;SDEAPLALLCDWLDPQSQLTKRFLLWFHESSRQVEMRDIVKNRVFLKKSPAPEALHRDDLILGAKINVYGRMLSIVDFADETTRRKLQGDGERLGLVVQENLKRQIGAIVKVCESFGLRISKLRMVKEDGGQRIIGELFGARGGVQKDLEAALLQGFGAGTAVLPEYPEIEDTGSTASYDSTACAVILPH
;
A
#
# COMPACT_ATOMS: atom_id res chain seq x y z
N SER A 1 -1.59 28.64 13.33
CA SER A 1 -1.14 27.58 14.25
C SER A 1 -0.33 26.60 13.44
N ASP A 2 0.94 26.38 13.78
CA ASP A 2 1.80 25.45 13.04
C ASP A 2 1.37 24.02 13.38
N GLU A 3 0.89 23.28 12.38
CA GLU A 3 0.40 21.93 12.60
C GLU A 3 1.57 20.96 12.81
N ALA A 4 1.48 20.11 13.83
CA ALA A 4 2.53 19.13 14.11
C ALA A 4 2.75 18.20 12.90
N PRO A 5 4.02 17.97 12.48
CA PRO A 5 4.34 17.13 11.34
C PRO A 5 3.97 15.67 11.60
N LEU A 6 3.72 14.93 10.53
CA LEU A 6 3.49 13.49 10.59
C LEU A 6 4.83 12.77 10.69
N ALA A 7 5.02 11.98 11.75
CA ALA A 7 6.26 11.28 12.03
C ALA A 7 6.14 9.77 11.78
N LEU A 8 7.01 9.23 10.92
CA LEU A 8 6.96 7.86 10.42
C LEU A 8 8.29 7.15 10.68
N LEU A 9 8.21 5.87 11.07
CA LEU A 9 9.35 4.95 11.05
C LEU A 9 9.41 4.29 9.68
N CYS A 10 10.57 4.37 9.04
CA CYS A 10 10.78 3.88 7.69
C CYS A 10 12.05 3.04 7.60
N ASP A 11 11.98 1.93 6.90
CA ASP A 11 13.14 1.09 6.57
C ASP A 11 13.57 1.30 5.12
N TRP A 12 14.87 1.36 4.90
CA TRP A 12 15.49 1.48 3.58
C TRP A 12 16.58 0.43 3.42
N LEU A 13 16.43 -0.44 2.43
CA LEU A 13 17.51 -1.34 2.01
C LEU A 13 18.51 -0.53 1.18
N ASP A 14 19.68 -0.26 1.73
CA ASP A 14 20.74 0.46 1.02
C ASP A 14 21.32 -0.46 -0.07
N PRO A 15 21.21 -0.10 -1.37
CA PRO A 15 21.71 -0.94 -2.45
C PRO A 15 23.23 -1.09 -2.44
N GLN A 16 23.98 -0.17 -1.83
CA GLN A 16 25.44 -0.25 -1.77
C GLN A 16 25.92 -1.18 -0.67
N SER A 17 25.35 -1.08 0.53
CA SER A 17 25.81 -1.89 1.67
C SER A 17 24.99 -3.16 1.87
N GLN A 18 23.85 -3.31 1.19
CA GLN A 18 22.89 -4.40 1.40
C GLN A 18 22.41 -4.48 2.87
N LEU A 19 22.38 -3.34 3.56
CA LEU A 19 21.93 -3.24 4.94
C LEU A 19 20.65 -2.44 5.01
N THR A 20 19.69 -2.93 5.78
CA THR A 20 18.48 -2.20 6.11
C THR A 20 18.81 -1.12 7.14
N LYS A 21 18.59 0.14 6.77
CA LYS A 21 18.72 1.30 7.64
C LYS A 21 17.34 1.76 8.06
N ARG A 22 17.21 2.15 9.33
CA ARG A 22 15.97 2.68 9.89
C ARG A 22 16.05 4.18 10.07
N PHE A 23 15.06 4.87 9.51
CA PHE A 23 14.91 6.32 9.56
C PHE A 23 13.65 6.73 10.29
N LEU A 24 13.74 7.87 10.98
CA LEU A 24 12.60 8.65 11.40
C LEU A 24 12.38 9.74 10.35
N LEU A 25 11.24 9.70 9.67
CA LEU A 25 10.85 10.66 8.65
C LEU A 25 9.76 11.58 9.21
N TRP A 26 9.90 12.88 9.00
CA TRP A 26 8.84 13.85 9.27
C TRP A 26 8.33 14.44 7.97
N PHE A 27 7.01 14.44 7.79
CA PHE A 27 6.32 15.09 6.70
C PHE A 27 5.53 16.30 7.23
N HIS A 28 5.90 17.49 6.78
CA HIS A 28 5.29 18.76 7.14
C HIS A 28 4.22 19.10 6.10
N GLU A 29 2.96 18.78 6.39
CA GLU A 29 1.84 18.88 5.45
C GLU A 29 1.65 20.31 4.91
N SER A 30 1.63 21.29 5.81
CA SER A 30 1.38 22.71 5.51
C SER A 30 2.44 23.34 4.59
N SER A 31 3.70 23.00 4.82
CA SER A 31 4.85 23.58 4.09
C SER A 31 5.34 22.70 2.95
N ARG A 32 4.77 21.49 2.79
CA ARG A 32 5.23 20.47 1.83
C ARG A 32 6.73 20.22 1.97
N GLN A 33 7.18 19.95 3.18
CA GLN A 33 8.59 19.67 3.49
C GLN A 33 8.77 18.30 4.13
N VAL A 34 9.95 17.71 3.93
CA VAL A 34 10.38 16.45 4.54
C VAL A 34 11.74 16.59 5.19
N GLU A 35 11.94 15.85 6.27
CA GLU A 35 13.25 15.67 6.89
C GLU A 35 13.39 14.24 7.42
N MET A 36 14.62 13.77 7.54
CA MET A 36 14.92 12.41 7.97
C MET A 36 16.09 12.37 8.94
N ARG A 37 15.96 11.55 9.98
CA ARG A 37 17.03 11.22 10.93
C ARG A 37 17.33 9.74 10.90
N ASP A 38 18.61 9.41 10.80
CA ASP A 38 19.09 8.04 11.02
C ASP A 38 18.98 7.73 12.51
N ILE A 39 18.13 6.76 12.87
CA ILE A 39 17.84 6.43 14.26
C ILE A 39 19.04 5.73 14.89
N VAL A 40 19.66 4.81 14.15
CA VAL A 40 20.78 3.99 14.64
C VAL A 40 22.01 4.85 14.85
N LYS A 41 22.32 5.72 13.89
CA LYS A 41 23.49 6.62 13.97
C LYS A 41 23.17 7.94 14.68
N ASN A 42 21.93 8.12 15.11
CA ASN A 42 21.43 9.30 15.80
C ASN A 42 21.83 10.64 15.15
N ARG A 43 21.79 10.72 13.81
CA ARG A 43 22.24 11.90 13.05
C ARG A 43 21.23 12.31 11.99
N VAL A 44 21.23 13.59 11.64
CA VAL A 44 20.43 14.09 10.51
C VAL A 44 20.90 13.38 9.24
N PHE A 45 19.96 12.78 8.52
CA PHE A 45 20.20 12.15 7.23
C PHE A 45 19.77 13.08 6.09
N LEU A 46 18.59 13.68 6.21
CA LEU A 46 18.05 14.68 5.29
C LEU A 46 17.58 15.88 6.12
N LYS A 47 18.15 17.06 5.85
CA LYS A 47 17.67 18.31 6.43
C LYS A 47 16.29 18.65 5.86
N LYS A 48 15.50 19.43 6.58
CA LYS A 48 14.21 19.96 6.12
C LYS A 48 14.33 20.55 4.71
N SER A 49 13.70 19.87 3.77
CA SER A 49 13.77 20.15 2.33
C SER A 49 12.38 20.01 1.72
N PRO A 50 12.10 20.56 0.54
CA PRO A 50 10.82 20.32 -0.14
C PRO A 50 10.50 18.82 -0.26
N ALA A 51 9.25 18.45 -0.10
CA ALA A 51 8.80 17.09 -0.38
C ALA A 51 8.83 16.83 -1.90
N PRO A 52 9.17 15.63 -2.35
CA PRO A 52 8.94 15.23 -3.74
C PRO A 52 7.49 15.49 -4.14
N GLU A 53 7.26 15.97 -5.38
CA GLU A 53 5.91 16.34 -5.83
C GLU A 53 4.92 15.18 -5.69
N ALA A 54 5.34 13.97 -6.07
CA ALA A 54 4.55 12.75 -6.01
C ALA A 54 4.33 12.17 -4.60
N LEU A 55 4.95 12.73 -3.55
CA LEU A 55 4.72 12.27 -2.18
C LEU A 55 3.54 13.02 -1.58
N HIS A 56 2.42 12.34 -1.35
CA HIS A 56 1.23 12.92 -0.73
C HIS A 56 0.98 12.34 0.66
N ARG A 57 0.19 13.06 1.45
CA ARG A 57 -0.30 12.62 2.77
C ARG A 57 -0.93 11.22 2.69
N ASP A 58 -1.66 10.98 1.61
CA ASP A 58 -2.41 9.74 1.40
C ASP A 58 -1.53 8.53 1.09
N ASP A 59 -0.25 8.74 0.78
CA ASP A 59 0.74 7.67 0.60
C ASP A 59 1.37 7.22 1.92
N LEU A 60 1.12 7.96 3.02
CA LEU A 60 1.73 7.74 4.33
C LEU A 60 1.01 6.64 5.12
N ILE A 61 0.89 5.45 4.52
CA ILE A 61 0.18 4.30 5.06
C ILE A 61 1.20 3.24 5.52
N LEU A 62 0.91 2.52 6.60
CA LEU A 62 1.73 1.39 7.04
C LEU A 62 1.89 0.34 5.92
N GLY A 63 3.12 -0.11 5.71
CA GLY A 63 3.48 -1.06 4.66
C GLY A 63 3.67 -0.44 3.27
N ALA A 64 3.27 0.82 3.05
CA ALA A 64 3.48 1.48 1.77
C ALA A 64 4.96 1.75 1.51
N LYS A 65 5.33 1.77 0.23
CA LYS A 65 6.66 2.15 -0.24
C LYS A 65 6.61 3.54 -0.85
N ILE A 66 7.34 4.48 -0.25
CA ILE A 66 7.40 5.87 -0.71
C ILE A 66 8.79 6.19 -1.26
N ASN A 67 8.85 7.03 -2.30
CA ASN A 67 10.12 7.49 -2.85
C ASN A 67 10.48 8.87 -2.32
N VAL A 68 11.62 8.97 -1.61
CA VAL A 68 12.17 10.23 -1.14
C VAL A 68 13.57 10.42 -1.71
N TYR A 69 13.70 11.34 -2.67
CA TYR A 69 14.96 11.66 -3.34
C TYR A 69 15.74 10.44 -3.84
N GLY A 70 15.04 9.53 -4.53
CA GLY A 70 15.62 8.31 -5.13
C GLY A 70 15.76 7.14 -4.17
N ARG A 71 15.27 7.26 -2.93
CA ARG A 71 15.27 6.18 -1.94
C ARG A 71 13.87 5.63 -1.76
N MET A 72 13.70 4.35 -2.03
CA MET A 72 12.45 3.63 -1.79
C MET A 72 12.38 3.22 -0.31
N LEU A 73 11.62 3.98 0.48
CA LEU A 73 11.44 3.76 1.90
C LEU A 73 10.16 2.94 2.14
N SER A 74 10.24 1.89 2.95
CA SER A 74 9.07 1.14 3.41
C SER A 74 8.60 1.71 4.75
N ILE A 75 7.36 2.17 4.85
CA ILE A 75 6.78 2.66 6.11
C ILE A 75 6.50 1.46 7.01
N VAL A 76 7.18 1.38 8.15
CA VAL A 76 7.08 0.22 9.07
C VAL A 76 6.18 0.49 10.27
N ASP A 77 6.15 1.72 10.79
CA ASP A 77 5.26 2.13 11.88
C ASP A 77 5.09 3.65 11.90
N PHE A 78 4.14 4.14 12.69
CA PHE A 78 4.04 5.54 13.07
C PHE A 78 4.99 5.81 14.25
N ALA A 79 5.72 6.92 14.21
CA ALA A 79 6.68 7.24 15.27
C ALA A 79 6.02 7.76 16.55
N ASP A 80 4.78 8.24 16.45
CA ASP A 80 4.00 8.70 17.59
C ASP A 80 2.50 8.42 17.42
N GLU A 81 1.79 8.43 18.55
CA GLU A 81 0.36 8.15 18.63
C GLU A 81 -0.50 9.25 17.99
N THR A 82 0.01 10.47 17.88
CA THR A 82 -0.71 11.58 17.26
C THR A 82 -0.78 11.38 15.75
N THR A 83 0.35 11.07 15.13
CA THR A 83 0.50 10.68 13.73
C THR A 83 -0.33 9.44 13.45
N ARG A 84 -0.27 8.44 14.34
CA ARG A 84 -1.13 7.26 14.25
C ARG A 84 -2.61 7.65 14.16
N ARG A 85 -3.13 8.46 15.09
CA ARG A 85 -4.53 8.90 15.04
C ARG A 85 -4.88 9.73 13.81
N LYS A 86 -3.95 10.58 13.34
CA LYS A 86 -4.15 11.43 12.15
C LYS A 86 -4.18 10.62 10.84
N LEU A 87 -3.32 9.62 10.70
CA LEU A 87 -3.14 8.84 9.47
C LEU A 87 -3.93 7.54 9.46
N GLN A 88 -4.02 6.87 10.60
CA GLN A 88 -4.75 5.62 10.76
C GLN A 88 -6.26 5.82 10.96
N GLY A 89 -6.77 7.06 10.90
CA GLY A 89 -8.15 7.36 11.23
C GLY A 89 -9.14 6.40 10.58
N ASP A 90 -9.77 5.55 11.40
CA ASP A 90 -10.87 4.59 11.20
C ASP A 90 -11.13 4.09 9.77
N GLY A 91 -10.07 3.82 9.01
CA GLY A 91 -10.16 3.26 7.68
C GLY A 91 -10.46 1.76 7.75
N GLU A 92 -11.53 1.33 7.10
CA GLU A 92 -11.91 -0.08 7.02
C GLU A 92 -10.87 -0.84 6.19
N ARG A 93 -10.49 -2.04 6.67
CA ARG A 93 -9.66 -2.99 5.94
C ARG A 93 -10.56 -4.12 5.45
N LEU A 94 -10.50 -4.44 4.17
CA LEU A 94 -11.33 -5.49 3.58
C LEU A 94 -10.47 -6.41 2.71
N GLY A 95 -10.85 -7.68 2.64
CA GLY A 95 -10.32 -8.60 1.64
C GLY A 95 -11.15 -8.53 0.37
N LEU A 96 -10.51 -8.51 -0.79
CA LEU A 96 -11.15 -8.64 -2.09
C LEU A 96 -10.73 -9.98 -2.69
N VAL A 97 -11.70 -10.78 -3.13
CA VAL A 97 -11.44 -12.00 -3.90
C VAL A 97 -12.08 -11.84 -5.27
N VAL A 98 -11.31 -12.10 -6.32
CA VAL A 98 -11.77 -12.07 -7.71
C VAL A 98 -11.48 -13.43 -8.34
N GLN A 99 -12.54 -14.10 -8.78
CA GLN A 99 -12.49 -15.41 -9.42
C GLN A 99 -11.86 -15.33 -10.82
N GLU A 100 -11.42 -16.48 -11.33
CA GLU A 100 -10.67 -16.57 -12.59
C GLU A 100 -11.41 -15.96 -13.78
N ASN A 101 -12.73 -16.15 -13.84
CA ASN A 101 -13.59 -15.66 -14.91
C ASN A 101 -13.60 -14.12 -15.02
N LEU A 102 -13.30 -13.40 -13.93
CA LEU A 102 -13.30 -11.94 -13.87
C LEU A 102 -11.91 -11.32 -13.92
N LYS A 103 -10.84 -12.11 -14.09
CA LYS A 103 -9.45 -11.60 -14.09
C LYS A 103 -9.21 -10.50 -15.13
N ARG A 104 -9.85 -10.59 -16.30
CA ARG A 104 -9.74 -9.59 -17.37
C ARG A 104 -10.41 -8.26 -17.02
N GLN A 105 -11.30 -8.26 -16.03
CA GLN A 105 -12.05 -7.09 -15.57
C GLN A 105 -11.47 -6.50 -14.28
N ILE A 106 -10.31 -6.98 -13.82
CA ILE A 106 -9.69 -6.51 -12.57
C ILE A 106 -9.53 -4.99 -12.54
N GLY A 107 -9.15 -4.36 -13.65
CA GLY A 107 -9.03 -2.89 -13.72
C GLY A 107 -10.36 -2.16 -13.53
N ALA A 108 -11.49 -2.75 -13.96
CA ALA A 108 -12.81 -2.18 -13.70
C ALA A 108 -13.24 -2.41 -12.24
N ILE A 109 -12.93 -3.57 -11.67
CA ILE A 109 -13.17 -3.88 -10.25
C ILE A 109 -12.39 -2.91 -9.35
N VAL A 110 -11.11 -2.67 -9.65
CA VAL A 110 -10.26 -1.70 -8.94
C VAL A 110 -10.90 -0.30 -8.95
N LYS A 111 -11.39 0.15 -10.11
CA LYS A 111 -12.07 1.45 -10.22
C LYS A 111 -13.33 1.54 -9.38
N VAL A 112 -14.09 0.45 -9.27
CA VAL A 112 -15.25 0.42 -8.36
C VAL A 112 -14.76 0.57 -6.92
N CYS A 113 -13.77 -0.21 -6.47
CA CYS A 113 -13.20 -0.05 -5.13
C CYS A 113 -12.73 1.39 -4.86
N GLU A 114 -12.02 2.01 -5.80
CA GLU A 114 -11.57 3.41 -5.71
C GLU A 114 -12.73 4.40 -5.58
N SER A 115 -13.86 4.17 -6.28
CA SER A 115 -15.06 5.03 -6.15
C SER A 115 -15.73 4.95 -4.77
N PHE A 116 -15.48 3.87 -4.01
CA PHE A 116 -15.90 3.73 -2.61
C PHE A 116 -14.88 4.31 -1.62
N GLY A 117 -13.83 4.98 -2.12
CA GLY A 117 -12.76 5.54 -1.28
C GLY A 117 -11.79 4.48 -0.75
N LEU A 118 -11.80 3.27 -1.33
CA LEU A 118 -10.87 2.20 -0.98
C LEU A 118 -9.66 2.20 -1.91
N ARG A 119 -8.49 1.95 -1.34
CA ARG A 119 -7.23 1.77 -2.05
C ARG A 119 -6.78 0.33 -1.91
N ILE A 120 -6.09 -0.20 -2.91
CA ILE A 120 -5.51 -1.54 -2.86
C ILE A 120 -4.11 -1.45 -2.23
N SER A 121 -3.93 -2.01 -1.04
CA SER A 121 -2.63 -2.07 -0.35
C SER A 121 -1.82 -3.32 -0.71
N LYS A 122 -2.50 -4.43 -1.01
CA LYS A 122 -1.88 -5.69 -1.48
C LYS A 122 -2.72 -6.26 -2.61
N LEU A 123 -2.09 -6.86 -3.61
CA LEU A 123 -2.77 -7.61 -4.66
C LEU A 123 -1.91 -8.80 -5.07
N ARG A 124 -2.44 -10.01 -4.97
CA ARG A 124 -1.73 -11.25 -5.28
C ARG A 124 -2.60 -12.15 -6.16
N MET A 125 -1.98 -12.84 -7.10
CA MET A 125 -2.60 -13.92 -7.85
C MET A 125 -2.21 -15.25 -7.20
N VAL A 126 -3.20 -16.04 -6.82
CA VAL A 126 -3.02 -17.35 -6.19
C VAL A 126 -3.51 -18.42 -7.15
N LYS A 127 -2.69 -19.45 -7.33
CA LYS A 127 -3.05 -20.65 -8.09
C LYS A 127 -3.50 -21.73 -7.11
N GLU A 128 -4.68 -22.27 -7.34
CA GLU A 128 -5.22 -23.44 -6.63
C GLU A 128 -5.56 -24.53 -7.65
N ASP A 129 -5.77 -25.76 -7.18
CA ASP A 129 -6.03 -26.92 -8.05
C ASP A 129 -7.26 -26.75 -8.98
N GLY A 130 -8.13 -25.78 -8.66
CA GLY A 130 -9.31 -25.42 -9.46
C GLY A 130 -9.17 -24.18 -10.36
N GLY A 131 -8.02 -23.50 -10.39
CA GLY A 131 -7.80 -22.31 -11.22
C GLY A 131 -6.96 -21.20 -10.57
N GLN A 132 -6.98 -20.00 -11.16
CA GLN A 132 -6.27 -18.82 -10.67
C GLN A 132 -7.25 -17.77 -10.14
N ARG A 133 -7.06 -17.31 -8.90
CA ARG A 133 -7.84 -16.21 -8.31
C ARG A 133 -6.94 -15.06 -7.91
N ILE A 134 -7.49 -13.85 -7.88
CA ILE A 134 -6.80 -12.66 -7.39
C ILE A 134 -7.34 -12.33 -6.02
N ILE A 135 -6.45 -12.12 -5.05
CA ILE A 135 -6.77 -11.72 -3.69
C ILE A 135 -6.10 -10.38 -3.40
N GLY A 136 -6.89 -9.39 -3.00
CA GLY A 136 -6.44 -8.04 -2.68
C GLY A 136 -6.80 -7.60 -1.26
N GLU A 137 -5.98 -6.73 -0.68
CA GLU A 137 -6.29 -6.01 0.56
C GLU A 137 -6.73 -4.60 0.19
N LEU A 138 -7.90 -4.18 0.68
CA LEU A 138 -8.47 -2.86 0.49
C LEU A 138 -8.37 -2.05 1.78
N PHE A 139 -8.14 -0.75 1.68
CA PHE A 139 -8.03 0.17 2.82
C PHE A 139 -8.55 1.57 2.50
N GLY A 140 -9.24 2.23 3.43
CA GLY A 140 -9.37 3.70 3.44
C GLY A 140 -10.78 4.28 3.56
N ALA A 141 -11.83 3.48 3.36
CA ALA A 141 -13.20 3.96 3.51
C ALA A 141 -13.61 4.02 4.99
N ARG A 142 -14.49 4.97 5.33
CA ARG A 142 -15.07 5.11 6.69
C ARG A 142 -16.53 4.70 6.67
N GLY A 143 -16.98 3.97 7.69
CA GLY A 143 -18.41 3.78 7.95
C GLY A 143 -19.06 2.50 7.43
N GLY A 144 -18.32 1.41 7.22
CA GLY A 144 -18.90 0.10 6.91
C GLY A 144 -19.33 -0.04 5.45
N VAL A 145 -18.42 0.26 4.52
CA VAL A 145 -18.69 0.21 3.07
C VAL A 145 -18.72 -1.20 2.52
N GLN A 146 -18.37 -2.22 3.31
CA GLN A 146 -18.28 -3.61 2.87
C GLN A 146 -19.54 -4.07 2.11
N LYS A 147 -20.72 -3.85 2.69
CA LYS A 147 -22.00 -4.31 2.11
C LYS A 147 -22.34 -3.58 0.82
N ASP A 148 -22.13 -2.27 0.79
CA ASP A 148 -22.42 -1.46 -0.39
C ASP A 148 -21.45 -1.76 -1.53
N LEU A 149 -20.18 -2.01 -1.21
CA LEU A 149 -19.17 -2.47 -2.16
C LEU A 149 -19.53 -3.85 -2.71
N GLU A 150 -19.88 -4.80 -1.84
CA GLU A 150 -20.28 -6.15 -2.25
C GLU A 150 -21.49 -6.12 -3.19
N ALA A 151 -22.50 -5.32 -2.86
CA ALA A 151 -23.67 -5.12 -3.71
C ALA A 151 -23.31 -4.50 -5.07
N ALA A 152 -22.46 -3.47 -5.10
CA ALA A 152 -22.02 -2.83 -6.33
C ALA A 152 -21.20 -3.78 -7.23
N LEU A 153 -20.31 -4.57 -6.65
CA LEU A 153 -19.52 -5.55 -7.39
C LEU A 153 -20.38 -6.70 -7.91
N LEU A 154 -21.35 -7.17 -7.12
CA LEU A 154 -22.31 -8.18 -7.55
C LEU A 154 -23.19 -7.67 -8.71
N GLN A 155 -23.65 -6.43 -8.64
CA GLN A 155 -24.44 -5.81 -9.71
C GLN A 155 -23.62 -5.58 -10.99
N GLY A 156 -22.36 -5.17 -10.86
CA GLY A 156 -21.51 -4.84 -12.00
C GLY A 156 -20.87 -6.05 -12.69
N PHE A 157 -20.51 -7.09 -11.92
CA PHE A 157 -19.68 -8.21 -12.40
C PHE A 157 -20.28 -9.59 -12.14
N GLY A 158 -21.40 -9.68 -11.41
CA GLY A 158 -22.07 -10.95 -11.10
C GLY A 158 -21.34 -11.79 -10.04
N ALA A 159 -21.68 -13.09 -10.00
CA ALA A 159 -21.11 -14.06 -9.06
C ALA A 159 -19.67 -14.42 -9.46
N GLY A 160 -18.72 -13.59 -9.06
CA GLY A 160 -17.28 -13.84 -9.24
C GLY A 160 -16.39 -12.93 -8.40
N THR A 161 -16.97 -12.03 -7.62
CA THR A 161 -16.28 -11.18 -6.65
C THR A 161 -16.80 -11.50 -5.25
N ALA A 162 -15.94 -11.35 -4.24
CA ALA A 162 -16.35 -11.41 -2.85
C ALA A 162 -15.57 -10.37 -2.03
N VAL A 163 -16.25 -9.76 -1.07
CA VAL A 163 -15.66 -8.79 -0.13
C VAL A 163 -15.66 -9.40 1.27
N LEU A 164 -14.49 -9.69 1.78
CA LEU A 164 -14.27 -10.25 3.10
C LEU A 164 -14.04 -9.13 4.12
N PRO A 165 -14.44 -9.34 5.38
CA PRO A 165 -14.21 -8.36 6.45
C PRO A 165 -12.72 -8.14 6.73
N GLU A 166 -11.86 -9.11 6.38
CA GLU A 166 -10.41 -9.03 6.55
C GLU A 166 -9.69 -9.72 5.39
N TYR A 167 -8.43 -9.33 5.16
CA TYR A 167 -7.58 -9.97 4.16
C TYR A 167 -7.10 -11.33 4.68
N PRO A 168 -7.32 -12.45 3.94
CA PRO A 168 -6.92 -13.77 4.42
C PRO A 168 -5.39 -13.89 4.46
N GLU A 169 -4.87 -14.56 5.49
CA GLU A 169 -3.48 -15.02 5.47
C GLU A 169 -3.33 -16.08 4.37
N ILE A 170 -2.51 -15.77 3.38
CA ILE A 170 -2.19 -16.68 2.28
C ILE A 170 -0.83 -17.29 2.63
N GLU A 171 -0.81 -18.59 2.93
CA GLU A 171 0.45 -19.32 3.10
C GLU A 171 1.28 -19.20 1.83
N ASP A 172 2.52 -18.73 1.99
CA ASP A 172 3.48 -18.63 0.91
C ASP A 172 3.94 -20.05 0.58
N THR A 173 3.17 -20.75 -0.25
CA THR A 173 3.51 -22.07 -0.78
C THR A 173 4.59 -21.95 -1.84
N GLY A 174 5.74 -21.37 -1.47
CA GLY A 174 7.06 -21.48 -2.11
C GLY A 174 7.15 -21.31 -3.63
N SER A 175 6.12 -20.81 -4.31
CA SER A 175 6.05 -20.75 -5.77
C SER A 175 5.83 -19.33 -6.27
N THR A 176 6.35 -18.34 -5.55
CA THR A 176 6.89 -17.18 -6.23
C THR A 176 8.18 -17.62 -6.90
N ALA A 177 8.13 -17.77 -8.23
CA ALA A 177 9.32 -17.90 -9.06
C ALA A 177 10.45 -16.99 -8.56
N SER A 178 11.67 -17.50 -8.49
CA SER A 178 12.85 -16.67 -8.24
C SER A 178 13.01 -15.70 -9.41
N TYR A 179 12.54 -14.47 -9.24
CA TYR A 179 12.87 -13.38 -10.13
C TYR A 179 14.10 -12.68 -9.58
N ASP A 180 15.26 -13.29 -9.77
CA ASP A 180 16.47 -12.50 -9.92
C ASP A 180 16.45 -11.89 -11.32
N SER A 181 16.62 -10.57 -11.35
CA SER A 181 16.67 -9.68 -12.51
C SER A 181 15.31 -9.29 -13.15
N THR A 182 15.00 -8.01 -12.95
CA THR A 182 14.35 -7.07 -13.87
C THR A 182 14.04 -7.61 -15.28
N ALA A 183 12.76 -7.83 -15.58
CA ALA A 183 12.20 -7.56 -16.91
C ALA A 183 10.68 -7.43 -16.83
N CYS A 184 10.18 -6.30 -17.29
CA CYS A 184 8.76 -6.04 -17.54
C CYS A 184 8.22 -7.09 -18.52
N ALA A 185 7.21 -7.87 -18.13
CA ALA A 185 6.55 -8.78 -19.05
C ALA A 185 5.50 -8.00 -19.87
N VAL A 186 5.88 -7.55 -21.06
CA VAL A 186 4.94 -7.12 -22.09
C VAL A 186 4.53 -8.36 -22.89
N ILE A 187 3.26 -8.74 -22.81
CA ILE A 187 2.71 -9.78 -23.68
C ILE A 187 2.46 -9.13 -25.05
N LEU A 188 3.25 -9.51 -26.06
CA LEU A 188 2.94 -9.22 -27.45
C LEU A 188 2.19 -10.42 -28.07
N PRO A 189 1.16 -10.18 -28.89
CA PRO A 189 0.37 -11.24 -29.50
C PRO A 189 1.01 -11.77 -30.79
N HIS A 190 0.96 -13.08 -30.97
CA HIS A 190 0.62 -13.72 -32.23
C HIS A 190 -0.24 -14.95 -31.95
#